data_AF-C0HL53-F1
#
_entry.id   AF-C0HL53-F1
#
_cell.length_a   1.000
_cell.length_b   1.000
_cell.length_c   1.000
_cell.angle_alpha   90.00
_cell.angle_beta   90.00
_cell.angle_gamma   90.00
#
_symmetry.space_group_name_H-M   'P 1'
#
loop_
_entity.id
_entity.type
_entity.pdbx_description
1 polymer ?
#
loop_
_entity_poly.entity_id
_entity_poly.type
_entity_poly.pdbx_seq_one_letter_code
_entity_poly.pdbx_strand_id
1 'polypeptide(L)' 'GTPCKCHGYIGVYWFMLAGCPDGYGYNLSCPYFLGICCVKK' A
#
# COMPACT_ATOMS: atom_id res chain seq x y z
N GLY A 1 -4.17 -2.57 -8.64
CA GLY A 1 -2.83 -2.48 -8.05
C GLY A 1 -2.24 -3.87 -7.90
N THR A 2 -0.92 -3.98 -8.00
CA THR A 2 -0.20 -5.26 -7.85
C THR A 2 -0.25 -5.71 -6.39
N PRO A 3 -0.47 -6.99 -6.06
CA PRO A 3 -0.39 -7.44 -4.67
C PRO A 3 1.03 -7.21 -4.13
N CYS A 4 1.13 -6.62 -2.95
CA CYS A 4 2.41 -6.36 -2.28
C CYS A 4 2.34 -6.86 -0.84
N LYS A 5 3.48 -7.20 -0.26
CA LYS A 5 3.55 -7.67 1.13
C LYS A 5 4.09 -6.57 2.02
N CYS A 6 3.37 -6.25 3.08
CA CYS A 6 3.74 -5.19 4.02
C CYS A 6 3.39 -5.67 5.44
N HIS A 7 4.41 -5.74 6.31
CA HIS A 7 4.31 -6.28 7.68
C HIS A 7 3.62 -7.66 7.78
N GLY A 8 3.82 -8.54 6.80
CA GLY A 8 3.22 -9.88 6.76
C GLY A 8 1.78 -9.93 6.22
N TYR A 9 1.17 -8.78 5.94
CA TYR A 9 -0.14 -8.69 5.29
C TYR A 9 -0.01 -8.46 3.78
N ILE A 10 -1.04 -8.84 3.03
CA ILE A 10 -1.12 -8.59 1.58
C ILE A 10 -1.91 -7.31 1.34
N GLY A 11 -1.24 -6.31 0.78
CA GLY A 11 -1.81 -5.03 0.38
C GLY A 11 -1.88 -4.85 -1.14
N VAL A 12 -2.18 -3.63 -1.54
CA VAL A 12 -2.25 -3.17 -2.93
C VAL A 12 -1.13 -2.18 -3.17
N TYR A 13 -0.28 -2.47 -4.15
CA TYR A 13 0.76 -1.58 -4.61
C TYR A 13 0.16 -0.48 -5.49
N TRP A 14 0.58 0.73 -5.18
CA TRP A 14 0.23 1.96 -5.85
C TRP A 14 1.50 2.60 -6.38
N PHE A 15 1.59 2.66 -7.71
CA PHE A 15 2.74 3.24 -8.41
C PHE A 15 2.68 4.78 -8.31
N MET A 16 3.84 5.42 -8.08
CA MET A 16 4.00 6.88 -7.99
C MET A 16 3.10 7.59 -6.96
N LEU A 17 2.65 6.86 -5.95
CA LEU A 17 1.95 7.42 -4.80
C LEU A 17 2.89 7.45 -3.59
N ALA A 18 2.96 8.61 -2.94
CA ALA A 18 3.72 8.79 -1.70
C ALA A 18 2.89 8.42 -0.45
N GLY A 19 1.58 8.29 -0.59
CA GLY A 19 0.63 7.97 0.47
C GLY A 19 -0.48 7.07 -0.05
N CYS A 20 -1.13 6.35 0.87
CA CYS A 20 -2.27 5.53 0.52
C CYS A 20 -3.48 6.41 0.24
N PRO A 21 -4.25 6.14 -0.83
CA PRO A 21 -5.41 6.96 -1.13
C PRO A 21 -6.45 6.81 -0.01
N ASP A 22 -6.91 7.95 0.48
CA ASP A 22 -8.00 8.04 1.45
C ASP A 22 -9.31 7.49 0.86
N GLY A 23 -10.18 6.96 1.73
CA GLY A 23 -11.48 6.37 1.33
C GLY A 23 -11.44 4.87 1.03
N TYR A 24 -10.26 4.26 0.92
CA TYR A 24 -10.14 2.80 0.76
C TYR A 24 -10.05 2.03 2.09
N GLY A 25 -9.87 2.71 3.22
CA GLY A 25 -9.70 2.07 4.54
C GLY A 25 -8.35 1.38 4.73
N TYR A 26 -7.29 1.95 4.14
CA TYR A 26 -5.93 1.47 4.38
C TYR A 26 -5.47 1.90 5.77
N ASN A 27 -5.10 0.93 6.61
CA ASN A 27 -4.62 1.16 7.98
C ASN A 27 -3.10 0.99 8.11
N LEU A 28 -2.45 0.47 7.08
CA LEU A 28 -1.00 0.31 7.03
C LEU A 28 -0.47 0.67 5.65
N SER A 29 0.77 1.16 5.61
CA SER A 29 1.46 1.48 4.38
C SER A 29 2.93 1.15 4.46
N CYS A 30 3.49 0.53 3.42
CA CYS A 30 4.93 0.32 3.28
C CYS A 30 5.44 1.08 2.06
N PRO A 31 6.46 1.95 2.20
CA PRO A 31 7.09 2.59 1.05
C PRO A 31 7.81 1.54 0.19
N TYR A 32 7.74 1.71 -1.12
CA TYR A 32 8.43 0.90 -2.12
C TYR A 32 9.22 1.83 -3.05
N PHE A 33 10.20 1.30 -3.78
CA PHE A 33 11.13 2.10 -4.59
C PHE A 33 10.45 3.10 -5.54
N LEU A 34 9.30 2.73 -6.12
CA LEU A 34 8.56 3.55 -7.09
C LEU A 34 7.08 3.76 -6.70
N GLY A 35 6.77 3.73 -5.41
CA GLY A 35 5.40 3.87 -4.94
C GLY A 35 5.19 3.42 -3.51
N ILE A 36 3.98 2.99 -3.21
CA ILE A 36 3.59 2.60 -1.85
C ILE A 36 2.70 1.36 -1.87
N CYS A 37 2.90 0.50 -0.90
CA CYS A 37 2.06 -0.67 -0.67
C CYS A 37 1.07 -0.37 0.45
N CYS A 38 -0.22 -0.41 0.13
CA CYS A 38 -1.28 -0.03 1.05
C CYS A 38 -2.05 -1.26 1.51
N VAL A 39 -2.11 -1.49 2.82
CA VAL A 39 -2.73 -2.66 3.43
C VAL A 39 -4.00 -2.25 4.16
N LYS A 40 -5.06 -3.03 3.97
CA LYS A 40 -6.28 -2.96 4.77
C LYS A 40 -6.20 -4.05 5.85
N LYS A 41 -6.14 -3.62 7.09
CA LYS A 41 -6.30 -4.45 8.28
C LYS A 41 -7.51 -3.92 9.01
#